data_AF-A2BZF3-F1
#
_entry.id   AF-A2BZF3-F1
#
_cell.length_a   1.000
_cell.length_b   1.000
_cell.length_c   1.000
_cell.angle_alpha   90.00
_cell.angle_beta   90.00
_cell.angle_gamma   90.00
#
_symmetry.space_group_name_H-M   'P 1'
#
loop_
_entity.id
_entity.type
_entity.pdbx_description
1 polymer ?
#
loop_
_entity_poly.entity_id
_entity_poly.type
_entity_poly.pdbx_seq_one_letter_code
_entity_poly.pdbx_strand_id
1 'polypeptide(L)'
;MHLKTIKSICLSYLAFLIIFYPPKIDALSHKWIAVPKSQYGEQLWDQNSIEKNSNGFIRILSKFVPKSTTDITQDILYTMEINCSETTFRDIAVGANKFNEFENKDSEWKEPNGDKLILGVINQVCVFIN
;
A
#
# COMPACT_ATOMS: atom_id res chain seq x y z
N MET A 1 8.66 -2.26 54.16
CA MET A 1 7.29 -2.31 53.58
C MET A 1 7.02 -1.18 52.57
N HIS A 2 7.50 0.05 52.84
CA HIS A 2 7.28 1.21 51.96
C HIS A 2 7.73 1.07 50.49
N LEU A 3 8.89 0.45 50.20
CA LEU A 3 9.42 0.41 48.83
C LEU A 3 8.59 -0.47 47.87
N LYS A 4 8.02 -1.58 48.36
CA LYS A 4 7.13 -2.44 47.56
C LYS A 4 5.80 -1.76 47.27
N THR A 5 5.26 -1.04 48.24
CA THR A 5 4.03 -0.25 48.10
C THR A 5 4.21 0.90 47.11
N ILE A 6 5.34 1.63 47.18
CA ILE A 6 5.66 2.71 46.24
C ILE A 6 5.78 2.17 44.80
N LYS A 7 6.47 1.04 44.60
CA LYS A 7 6.56 0.40 43.28
C LYS A 7 5.19 -0.01 42.73
N SER A 8 4.33 -0.58 43.58
CA SER A 8 2.98 -0.98 43.19
C SER A 8 2.11 0.23 42.77
N ILE A 9 2.22 1.34 43.50
CA ILE A 9 1.50 2.59 43.19
C ILE A 9 2.04 3.23 41.90
N CYS A 10 3.35 3.25 41.69
CA CYS A 10 3.91 3.76 40.43
C CYS A 10 3.48 2.90 39.23
N LEU A 11 3.43 1.57 39.41
CA LEU A 11 3.02 0.67 38.34
C LEU A 11 1.53 0.82 38.00
N SER A 12 0.67 1.02 38.99
CA SER A 12 -0.76 1.28 38.76
C SER A 12 -0.99 2.63 38.09
N TYR A 13 -0.25 3.68 38.48
CA TYR A 13 -0.30 4.98 37.81
C TYR A 13 0.19 4.91 36.35
N LEU A 14 1.27 4.18 36.09
CA LEU A 14 1.77 3.98 34.73
C LEU A 14 0.75 3.23 33.86
N ALA A 15 0.14 2.17 34.40
CA ALA A 15 -0.94 1.45 33.71
C ALA A 15 -2.14 2.37 33.41
N PHE A 16 -2.51 3.22 34.37
CA PHE A 16 -3.59 4.20 34.19
C PHE A 16 -3.24 5.20 33.07
N LEU A 17 -2.01 5.73 33.05
CA LEU A 17 -1.57 6.65 31.99
C LEU A 17 -1.66 6.02 30.59
N ILE A 18 -1.27 4.75 30.42
CA ILE A 18 -1.33 4.06 29.12
C ILE A 18 -2.79 3.89 28.65
N ILE A 19 -3.73 3.65 29.58
CA ILE A 19 -5.15 3.44 29.24
C ILE A 19 -5.84 4.77 28.88
N PHE A 20 -5.54 5.84 29.60
CA PHE A 20 -6.19 7.14 29.38
C PHE A 20 -5.54 7.98 28.28
N TYR A 21 -4.31 7.66 27.89
CA TYR A 21 -3.57 8.33 26.81
C TYR A 21 -3.05 7.31 25.80
N PRO A 22 -3.94 6.62 25.05
CA PRO A 22 -3.49 5.78 23.97
C PRO A 22 -2.71 6.63 22.96
N PRO A 23 -1.58 6.15 22.44
CA PRO A 23 -0.90 6.83 21.34
C PRO A 23 -1.88 6.93 20.17
N LYS A 24 -2.01 8.13 19.59
CA LYS A 24 -2.70 8.28 18.31
C LYS A 24 -1.87 7.56 17.27
N ILE A 25 -2.42 6.48 16.72
CA ILE A 25 -1.86 5.81 15.56
C ILE A 25 -2.52 6.47 14.36
N ASP A 26 -1.89 7.52 13.83
CA ASP A 26 -2.31 8.10 12.57
C ASP A 26 -1.92 7.09 11.47
N ALA A 27 -2.91 6.34 10.97
CA ALA A 27 -2.72 5.58 9.74
C ALA A 27 -2.31 6.58 8.65
N LEU A 28 -1.17 6.33 7.99
CA LEU A 28 -0.71 7.14 6.87
C LEU A 28 -1.87 7.32 5.89
N SER A 29 -2.32 8.56 5.73
CA SER A 29 -3.42 8.87 4.82
C SER A 29 -2.98 8.51 3.39
N HIS A 30 -3.81 7.79 2.66
CA HIS A 30 -3.52 7.46 1.26
C HIS A 30 -3.59 8.72 0.39
N LYS A 31 -2.62 8.88 -0.51
CA LYS A 31 -2.61 9.91 -1.55
C LYS A 31 -2.69 9.26 -2.92
N TRP A 32 -3.91 8.95 -3.33
CA TRP A 32 -4.18 8.32 -4.63
C TRP A 32 -3.96 9.27 -5.81
N ILE A 33 -3.12 8.84 -6.76
CA ILE A 33 -2.85 9.53 -8.01
C ILE A 33 -3.40 8.67 -9.15
N ALA A 34 -4.28 9.24 -9.97
CA ALA A 34 -4.88 8.53 -11.09
C ALA A 34 -4.00 8.57 -12.35
N VAL A 35 -3.97 7.47 -13.08
CA VAL A 35 -3.44 7.42 -14.45
C VAL A 35 -4.58 7.70 -15.45
N PRO A 36 -4.27 8.03 -16.72
CA PRO A 36 -5.30 8.19 -17.75
C PRO A 36 -6.19 6.96 -17.88
N LYS A 37 -7.51 7.16 -17.86
CA LYS A 37 -8.51 6.09 -17.88
C LYS A 37 -8.43 5.27 -19.19
N SER A 38 -8.81 4.00 -19.10
CA SER A 38 -8.99 3.13 -20.26
C SER A 38 -10.47 2.80 -20.48
N GLN A 39 -10.79 2.04 -21.54
CA GLN A 39 -12.14 1.53 -21.75
C GLN A 39 -12.61 0.56 -20.65
N TYR A 40 -11.68 -0.03 -19.90
CA TYR A 40 -11.93 -1.03 -18.86
C TYR A 40 -12.13 -0.41 -17.47
N GLY A 41 -11.65 0.82 -17.25
CA GLY A 41 -11.72 1.49 -15.96
C GLY A 41 -10.57 2.45 -15.72
N GLU A 42 -10.24 2.62 -14.45
CA GLU A 42 -9.22 3.54 -13.95
C GLU A 42 -8.21 2.78 -13.11
N GLN A 43 -6.97 3.25 -13.10
CA GLN A 43 -5.94 2.77 -12.18
C GLN A 43 -5.43 3.96 -11.37
N LEU A 44 -5.24 3.75 -10.08
CA LEU A 44 -4.64 4.73 -9.17
C LEU A 44 -3.43 4.10 -8.49
N TRP A 45 -2.45 4.90 -8.11
CA TRP A 45 -1.35 4.48 -7.24
C TRP A 45 -1.26 5.40 -6.03
N ASP A 46 -0.86 4.87 -4.89
CA ASP A 46 -0.75 5.64 -3.65
C ASP A 46 0.66 6.19 -3.50
N GLN A 47 0.80 7.51 -3.63
CA GLN A 47 2.09 8.18 -3.51
C GLN A 47 2.72 7.99 -2.12
N ASN A 48 1.91 7.88 -1.08
CA ASN A 48 2.40 7.73 0.29
C ASN A 48 2.83 6.30 0.62
N SER A 49 2.57 5.35 -0.29
CA SER A 49 2.96 3.93 -0.15
C SER A 49 4.31 3.60 -0.78
N ILE A 50 4.99 4.58 -1.39
CA ILE A 50 6.27 4.33 -2.06
C ILE A 50 7.31 3.82 -1.06
N GLU A 51 7.88 2.67 -1.38
CA GLU A 51 9.02 2.07 -0.69
C GLU A 51 10.09 1.71 -1.73
N LYS A 52 11.30 2.23 -1.56
CA LYS A 52 12.45 1.87 -2.40
C LYS A 52 13.19 0.69 -1.76
N ASN A 53 13.15 -0.45 -2.42
CA ASN A 53 13.85 -1.65 -1.97
C ASN A 53 15.37 -1.50 -2.14
N SER A 54 16.14 -2.30 -1.39
CA SER A 54 17.61 -2.32 -1.45
C SER A 54 18.18 -2.72 -2.82
N ASN A 55 17.41 -3.48 -3.60
CA ASN A 55 17.73 -3.87 -4.98
C ASN A 55 17.40 -2.78 -6.02
N GLY A 56 16.87 -1.63 -5.59
CA GLY A 56 16.54 -0.51 -6.47
C GLY A 56 15.13 -0.54 -7.06
N PHE A 57 14.36 -1.61 -6.85
CA PHE A 57 12.96 -1.66 -7.26
C PHE A 57 12.06 -0.83 -6.36
N ILE A 58 10.95 -0.35 -6.91
CA ILE A 58 10.00 0.51 -6.20
C ILE A 58 8.75 -0.29 -5.89
N ARG A 59 8.43 -0.44 -4.61
CA ARG A 59 7.17 -1.01 -4.16
C ARG A 59 6.15 0.10 -3.96
N ILE A 60 4.93 -0.13 -4.43
CA ILE A 60 3.79 0.78 -4.26
C ILE A 60 2.49 -0.01 -4.05
N LEU A 61 1.49 0.67 -3.50
CA LEU A 61 0.10 0.26 -3.55
C LEU A 61 -0.57 0.88 -4.78
N SER A 62 -1.35 0.07 -5.49
CA SER A 62 -2.16 0.46 -6.63
C SER A 62 -3.58 -0.08 -6.52
N LYS A 63 -4.53 0.56 -7.22
CA LYS A 63 -5.94 0.24 -7.18
C LYS A 63 -6.53 0.31 -8.58
N PHE A 64 -7.12 -0.79 -9.03
CA PHE A 64 -7.95 -0.82 -10.22
C PHE A 64 -9.40 -0.56 -9.83
N VAL A 65 -10.03 0.40 -10.51
CA VAL A 65 -11.45 0.73 -10.38
C VAL A 65 -12.13 0.41 -11.71
N PRO A 66 -12.98 -0.63 -11.79
CA PRO A 66 -13.62 -1.02 -13.03
C PRO A 66 -14.61 0.05 -13.52
N LYS A 67 -14.78 0.19 -14.83
CA LYS A 67 -15.71 1.17 -15.43
C LYS A 67 -17.15 1.03 -14.94
N SER A 68 -17.58 -0.19 -14.67
CA SER A 68 -18.89 -0.50 -14.09
C SER A 68 -18.70 -1.30 -12.82
N THR A 69 -19.15 -0.76 -11.69
CA THR A 69 -19.16 -1.45 -10.41
C THR A 69 -20.49 -2.18 -10.24
N THR A 70 -20.43 -3.50 -10.05
CA THR A 70 -21.57 -4.33 -9.59
C THR A 70 -21.14 -5.07 -8.33
N ASP A 71 -22.02 -5.80 -7.65
CA ASP A 71 -21.64 -6.63 -6.50
C ASP A 71 -20.51 -7.64 -6.84
N ILE A 72 -20.35 -7.97 -8.13
CA ILE A 72 -19.34 -8.87 -8.69
C ILE A 72 -18.10 -8.12 -9.23
N THR A 73 -18.17 -6.80 -9.41
CA THR A 73 -17.11 -5.97 -10.00
C THR A 73 -16.70 -4.91 -8.98
N GLN A 74 -15.71 -5.28 -8.16
CA GLN A 74 -15.21 -4.47 -7.06
C GLN A 74 -13.82 -3.91 -7.39
N ASP A 75 -13.40 -2.90 -6.63
CA ASP A 75 -12.05 -2.37 -6.71
C ASP A 75 -11.04 -3.47 -6.34
N ILE A 76 -9.97 -3.57 -7.13
CA ILE A 76 -8.88 -4.51 -6.88
C ILE A 76 -7.66 -3.72 -6.42
N LEU A 77 -7.13 -4.08 -5.25
CA LEU A 77 -5.91 -3.52 -4.69
C LEU A 77 -4.71 -4.41 -5.03
N TYR A 78 -3.60 -3.79 -5.38
CA TYR A 78 -2.35 -4.45 -5.75
C TYR A 78 -1.21 -3.85 -4.94
N THR A 79 -0.39 -4.70 -4.33
CA THR A 79 0.98 -4.30 -3.97
C THR A 79 1.87 -4.67 -5.14
N MET A 80 2.40 -3.65 -5.82
CA MET A 80 3.24 -3.81 -7.00
C MET A 80 4.68 -3.54 -6.67
N GLU A 81 5.61 -4.26 -7.30
CA GLU A 81 6.99 -3.83 -7.45
C GLU A 81 7.26 -3.43 -8.90
N ILE A 82 8.01 -2.35 -9.07
CA ILE A 82 8.30 -1.73 -10.36
C ILE A 82 9.82 -1.66 -10.55
N ASN A 83 10.28 -2.11 -11.70
CA ASN A 83 11.64 -1.91 -12.18
C ASN A 83 11.63 -0.79 -13.23
N CYS A 84 12.05 0.41 -12.82
CA CYS A 84 12.08 1.58 -13.70
C CYS A 84 13.11 1.50 -14.83
N SER A 85 14.13 0.66 -14.70
CA SER A 85 15.15 0.49 -15.74
C SER A 85 14.65 -0.35 -16.91
N GLU A 86 13.87 -1.39 -16.62
CA GLU A 86 13.35 -2.34 -17.62
C GLU A 86 11.88 -2.08 -17.97
N THR A 87 11.21 -1.15 -17.27
CA THR A 87 9.76 -0.91 -17.42
C THR A 87 8.94 -2.19 -17.18
N THR A 88 9.36 -3.00 -16.22
CA THR A 88 8.68 -4.24 -15.81
C THR A 88 8.06 -4.08 -14.43
N PHE A 89 7.06 -4.91 -14.14
CA PHE A 89 6.37 -4.91 -12.86
C PHE A 89 6.05 -6.33 -12.40
N ARG A 90 5.72 -6.49 -11.12
CA ARG A 90 5.14 -7.71 -10.58
C ARG A 90 4.18 -7.39 -9.45
N ASP A 91 3.08 -8.13 -9.37
CA ASP A 91 2.07 -7.98 -8.32
C ASP A 91 2.40 -8.98 -7.20
N ILE A 92 2.95 -8.47 -6.09
CA ILE A 92 3.37 -9.30 -4.96
C ILE A 92 2.23 -9.55 -3.96
N ALA A 93 1.13 -8.80 -4.06
CA ALA A 93 -0.11 -9.10 -3.35
C ALA A 93 -1.31 -8.52 -4.10
N VAL A 94 -2.47 -9.20 -4.02
CA VAL A 94 -3.73 -8.78 -4.64
C VAL A 94 -4.89 -8.96 -3.66
N GLY A 95 -5.79 -7.98 -3.56
CA GLY A 95 -6.96 -8.03 -2.67
C GLY A 95 -8.17 -7.26 -3.19
N ALA A 96 -9.31 -7.40 -2.51
CA ALA A 96 -10.58 -6.74 -2.86
C ALA A 96 -11.11 -5.91 -1.67
N ASN A 97 -11.51 -4.65 -1.92
CA ASN A 97 -12.08 -3.65 -0.98
C ASN A 97 -11.22 -3.23 0.23
N LYS A 98 -10.48 -4.16 0.84
CA LYS A 98 -9.57 -3.97 1.97
C LYS A 98 -8.36 -4.87 1.74
N PHE A 99 -7.23 -4.55 2.38
CA PHE A 99 -6.06 -5.43 2.36
C PHE A 99 -6.41 -6.77 3.02
N ASN A 100 -6.76 -7.74 2.18
CA ASN A 100 -6.61 -9.15 2.47
C ASN A 100 -5.31 -9.54 1.76
N GLU A 101 -4.18 -9.33 2.43
CA GLU A 101 -2.85 -9.57 1.88
C GLU A 101 -2.65 -11.06 1.63
N PHE A 102 -3.04 -11.53 0.46
CA PHE A 102 -2.54 -12.79 -0.07
C PHE A 102 -1.24 -12.47 -0.80
N GLU A 103 -0.12 -12.68 -0.10
CA GLU A 103 1.21 -12.62 -0.70
C GLU A 103 1.25 -13.61 -1.88
N ASN A 104 1.50 -13.07 -3.06
CA ASN A 104 1.69 -13.83 -4.28
C ASN A 104 3.13 -14.35 -4.31
N LYS A 105 3.34 -15.56 -3.75
CA LYS A 105 4.67 -16.18 -3.64
C LYS A 105 5.30 -16.51 -5.00
N ASP A 106 4.47 -16.62 -6.04
CA ASP A 106 4.89 -16.93 -7.41
C ASP A 106 4.87 -15.67 -8.30
N SER A 107 5.10 -14.49 -7.71
CA SER A 107 5.08 -13.21 -8.41
C SER A 107 6.29 -13.05 -9.35
N GLU A 108 6.05 -13.30 -10.63
CA GLU A 108 7.01 -13.12 -11.73
C GLU A 108 7.00 -11.70 -12.28
N TRP A 109 8.17 -11.24 -12.75
CA TRP A 109 8.31 -9.99 -13.50
C TRP A 109 7.64 -10.08 -14.86
N LYS A 110 6.86 -9.07 -15.21
CA LYS A 110 6.08 -8.98 -16.44
C LYS A 110 6.32 -7.65 -17.13
N GLU A 111 6.34 -7.68 -18.45
CA GLU A 111 6.16 -6.47 -19.25
C GLU A 111 4.68 -6.05 -19.22
N PRO A 112 4.38 -4.75 -19.31
CA PRO A 112 3.00 -4.28 -19.34
C PRO A 112 2.27 -4.63 -20.65
N ASN A 113 2.97 -5.12 -21.68
CA ASN A 113 2.37 -5.66 -22.92
C ASN A 113 1.33 -4.72 -23.57
N GLY A 114 1.55 -3.41 -23.52
CA GLY A 114 0.65 -2.40 -24.07
C GLY A 114 -0.55 -2.04 -23.19
N ASP A 115 -0.68 -2.61 -21.99
CA ASP A 115 -1.64 -2.17 -20.98
C ASP A 115 -1.33 -0.72 -20.56
N LYS A 116 -2.18 0.19 -21.02
CA LYS A 116 -2.02 1.63 -20.80
C LYS A 116 -2.20 2.04 -19.33
N LEU A 117 -2.96 1.28 -18.54
CA LEU A 117 -3.16 1.56 -17.13
C LEU A 117 -1.89 1.23 -16.36
N ILE A 118 -1.33 0.04 -16.57
CA ILE A 118 -0.09 -0.39 -15.92
C ILE A 118 1.11 0.45 -16.39
N LEU A 119 1.23 0.69 -17.71
CA LEU A 119 2.24 1.62 -18.26
C LEU A 119 2.12 3.01 -17.62
N GLY A 120 0.89 3.50 -17.43
CA GLY A 120 0.62 4.78 -16.78
C GLY A 120 1.16 4.82 -15.35
N VAL A 121 0.96 3.75 -14.58
CA VAL A 121 1.46 3.64 -13.20
C VAL A 121 2.98 3.63 -13.19
N ILE A 122 3.60 2.74 -13.99
CA ILE A 122 5.07 2.62 -14.08
C ILE A 122 5.68 3.98 -14.43
N ASN A 123 5.20 4.63 -15.48
CA ASN A 123 5.73 5.92 -15.93
C ASN A 123 5.59 7.02 -14.86
N GLN A 124 4.41 7.16 -14.24
CA GLN A 124 4.20 8.19 -13.23
C GLN A 124 5.05 7.94 -11.98
N VAL A 125 5.16 6.71 -11.50
CA VAL A 125 5.97 6.35 -10.34
C VAL A 125 7.46 6.59 -10.63
N CYS A 126 7.96 6.11 -11.77
CA CYS A 126 9.36 6.24 -12.15
C CYS A 126 9.78 7.70 -12.41
N VAL A 127 8.86 8.57 -12.85
CA VAL A 127 9.10 10.01 -12.94
C VAL A 127 9.08 10.66 -11.56
N PHE A 128 8.22 10.21 -10.65
CA PHE A 128 8.11 10.78 -9.31
C PHE A 128 9.33 10.49 -8.41
N ILE A 129 9.93 9.31 -8.56
CA ILE A 129 11.07 8.86 -7.74
C ILE A 129 12.45 9.32 -8.24
N ASN A 130 12.53 9.87 -9.47
CA ASN A 130 13.75 10.41 -10.08
C ASN A 130 13.80 11.93 -9.96
#